data_AF-A0A7D5QC22-F1
#
_entry.id   AF-A0A7D5QC22-F1
#
_cell.length_a   1.000
_cell.length_b   1.000
_cell.length_c   1.000
_cell.angle_alpha   90.00
_cell.angle_beta   90.00
_cell.angle_gamma   90.00
#
_symmetry.space_group_name_H-M   'P 1'
#
loop_
_entity.id
_entity.type
_entity.pdbx_description
1 polymer ?
#
loop_
_entity_poly.entity_id
_entity_poly.type
_entity_poly.pdbx_seq_one_letter_code
_entity_poly.pdbx_strand_id
1 'polypeptide(L)'
;MDVDNHAEELASALGEDKEEVKQDLQNLLEYSVPIDEAKQSVRRKYGGGGGGDATPTSVDVADVTTDSGNVSVTARVLTVGTRSIRYQGEDTTIREGELADETGTISYTAWQDFGFEPGDTVTVGNAGVREWDGEPELNMGQSSSVALESETLAVPYDVGGERDLIDVEAGDRGLTVEARVTEVEERVIDGRDGETTILSGVLGDETARLPFTDWDPTPEVEEGAELRVEDVYVREFRGVPSINLTEFTTVSGATVEVTDEAPRVAIGEAVSSGGMYDVEVTGNVLEVRDGSGLIERCPDCGRLVQNGQCRSHGQVDPEDDLRVKAILDDGTATVTAILDREITETVYGGTLEDALEAARDAMSREVVAEDVREKLVGREYRVRGHLSVDEYGANLDASEFEPSEDDPIERATAALEEVRA
;
A
#
# COMPACT_ATOMS: atom_id res chain seq x y z
N MET A 1 12.83 -26.50 32.57
CA MET A 1 13.11 -27.94 32.45
C MET A 1 14.61 -28.10 32.36
N ASP A 2 15.17 -29.15 32.97
CA ASP A 2 16.61 -29.37 33.00
C ASP A 2 17.11 -29.78 31.60
N VAL A 3 18.09 -29.06 31.05
CA VAL A 3 18.72 -29.37 29.75
C VAL A 3 19.24 -30.80 29.74
N ASP A 4 19.63 -31.33 30.90
CA ASP A 4 20.05 -32.73 31.07
C ASP A 4 18.97 -33.75 30.67
N ASN A 5 17.70 -33.48 30.97
CA ASN A 5 16.61 -34.40 30.63
C ASN A 5 16.34 -34.38 29.11
N HIS A 6 16.41 -33.21 28.50
CA HIS A 6 16.25 -33.07 27.04
C HIS A 6 17.43 -33.71 26.29
N ALA A 7 18.65 -33.55 26.79
CA ALA A 7 19.83 -34.19 26.22
C ALA A 7 19.77 -35.72 26.32
N GLU A 8 19.32 -36.24 27.47
CA GLU A 8 19.18 -37.69 27.69
C GLU A 8 18.13 -38.34 26.78
N GLU A 9 16.97 -37.68 26.64
CA GLU A 9 15.90 -38.12 25.74
C GLU A 9 16.38 -38.13 24.28
N LEU A 10 17.07 -37.06 23.86
CA LEU A 10 17.53 -36.88 22.49
C LEU A 10 18.69 -37.82 22.14
N ALA A 11 19.67 -37.96 23.03
CA ALA A 11 20.79 -38.89 22.88
C ALA A 11 20.30 -40.35 22.79
N SER A 12 19.34 -40.73 23.62
CA SER A 12 18.73 -42.07 23.59
C SER A 12 17.99 -42.34 22.27
N ALA A 13 17.33 -41.32 21.71
CA ALA A 13 16.61 -41.44 20.43
C ALA A 13 17.54 -41.49 19.20
N LEU A 14 18.68 -40.81 19.27
CA LEU A 14 19.66 -40.74 18.18
C LEU A 14 20.72 -41.85 18.24
N GLY A 15 20.91 -42.48 19.40
CA GLY A 15 21.97 -43.46 19.63
C GLY A 15 23.35 -42.84 19.83
N GLU A 16 23.39 -41.58 20.28
CA GLU A 16 24.59 -40.74 20.39
C GLU A 16 24.99 -40.51 21.86
N ASP A 17 26.18 -39.95 22.09
CA ASP A 17 26.66 -39.66 23.44
C ASP A 17 25.86 -38.52 24.10
N LYS A 18 25.45 -38.72 25.35
CA LYS A 18 24.64 -37.74 26.11
C LYS A 18 25.39 -36.43 26.33
N GLU A 19 26.69 -36.48 26.64
CA GLU A 19 27.47 -35.26 26.93
C GLU A 19 27.71 -34.46 25.65
N GLU A 20 27.93 -35.11 24.51
CA GLU A 20 28.05 -34.44 23.21
C GLU A 20 26.73 -33.76 22.80
N VAL A 21 25.60 -34.49 22.90
CA VAL A 21 24.26 -33.94 22.63
C VAL A 21 23.91 -32.80 23.60
N LYS A 22 24.29 -32.92 24.86
CA LYS A 22 24.09 -31.87 25.88
C LYS A 22 24.91 -30.63 25.55
N GLN A 23 26.17 -30.79 25.15
CA GLN A 23 27.02 -29.66 24.78
C GLN A 23 26.47 -28.93 23.56
N ASP A 24 26.00 -29.66 22.55
CA ASP A 24 25.36 -29.05 21.38
C ASP A 24 24.07 -28.31 21.73
N LEU A 25 23.21 -28.90 22.57
CA LEU A 25 22.00 -28.23 23.07
C LEU A 25 22.35 -26.99 23.92
N GLN A 26 23.38 -27.07 24.76
CA GLN A 26 23.83 -25.94 25.59
C GLN A 26 24.36 -24.80 24.73
N ASN A 27 25.17 -25.10 23.72
CA ASN A 27 25.66 -24.09 22.78
C ASN A 27 24.49 -23.39 22.07
N LEU A 28 23.50 -24.15 21.57
CA LEU A 28 22.30 -23.59 20.93
C LEU A 28 21.48 -22.70 21.90
N LEU A 29 21.35 -23.12 23.15
CA LEU A 29 20.67 -22.34 24.18
C LEU A 29 21.44 -21.08 24.58
N GLU A 30 22.78 -21.09 24.52
CA GLU A 30 23.61 -19.89 24.71
C GLU A 30 23.34 -18.84 23.63
N TYR A 31 23.04 -19.26 22.39
CA TYR A 31 22.56 -18.41 21.31
C TYR A 31 21.04 -18.13 21.38
N SER A 32 20.42 -18.34 22.55
CA SER A 32 18.98 -18.10 22.79
C SER A 32 18.03 -18.88 21.88
N VAL A 33 18.47 -20.01 21.31
CA VAL A 33 17.62 -20.89 20.50
C VAL A 33 16.65 -21.66 21.43
N PRO A 34 15.32 -21.63 21.22
CA PRO A 34 14.34 -22.39 21.97
C PRO A 34 14.67 -23.88 22.00
N ILE A 35 14.40 -24.52 23.12
CA ILE A 35 14.79 -25.91 23.37
C ILE A 35 14.30 -26.91 22.30
N ASP A 36 13.14 -26.64 21.69
CA ASP A 36 12.59 -27.53 20.66
C ASP A 36 13.29 -27.37 19.31
N GLU A 37 13.70 -26.16 18.93
CA GLU A 37 14.53 -25.93 17.73
C GLU A 37 15.96 -26.41 17.95
N ALA A 38 16.48 -26.25 19.17
CA ALA A 38 17.78 -26.78 19.54
C ALA A 38 17.80 -28.32 19.37
N LYS A 39 16.74 -29.02 19.82
CA LYS A 39 16.58 -30.46 19.60
C LYS A 39 16.47 -30.83 18.12
N GLN A 40 15.79 -30.03 17.30
CA GLN A 40 15.68 -30.29 15.86
C GLN A 40 17.02 -30.11 15.14
N SER A 41 17.77 -29.07 15.49
CA SER A 41 19.11 -28.80 14.94
C SER A 41 20.09 -29.92 15.30
N VAL A 42 20.05 -30.39 16.55
CA VAL A 42 20.83 -31.56 16.97
C VAL A 42 20.37 -32.83 16.23
N ARG A 43 19.06 -33.07 16.07
CA ARG A 43 18.56 -34.21 15.26
C ARG A 43 19.05 -34.16 13.81
N ARG A 44 19.14 -32.98 13.19
CA ARG A 44 19.69 -32.82 11.84
C ARG A 44 21.18 -33.14 11.80
N LYS A 45 21.96 -32.64 12.77
CA LYS A 45 23.40 -32.89 12.91
C LYS A 45 23.75 -34.39 12.96
N TYR A 46 22.99 -35.16 13.75
CA TYR A 46 23.24 -36.60 13.93
C TYR A 46 22.40 -37.50 12.99
N GLY A 47 21.43 -36.94 12.26
CA GLY A 47 20.42 -37.66 11.47
C GLY A 47 20.83 -38.07 10.04
N GLY A 48 22.09 -37.88 9.64
CA GLY A 48 22.63 -38.48 8.40
C GLY A 48 22.85 -37.56 7.20
N GLY A 49 22.95 -36.24 7.39
CA GLY A 49 23.42 -35.31 6.36
C GLY A 49 24.62 -34.49 6.85
N GLY A 50 25.82 -34.83 6.39
CA GLY A 50 27.08 -34.06 6.43
C GLY A 50 27.31 -33.10 7.60
N GLY A 51 28.26 -33.43 8.47
CA GLY A 51 28.70 -32.57 9.59
C GLY A 51 29.04 -31.14 9.14
N GLY A 52 28.19 -30.20 9.56
CA GLY A 52 28.40 -28.75 9.55
C GLY A 52 28.02 -28.18 10.91
N ASP A 53 28.61 -27.04 11.25
CA ASP A 53 28.36 -26.27 12.47
C ASP A 53 26.86 -26.12 12.76
N ALA A 54 26.49 -26.25 14.04
CA ALA A 54 25.11 -26.33 14.50
C ALA A 54 24.42 -24.95 14.61
N THR A 55 24.87 -23.94 13.87
CA THR A 55 24.09 -22.71 13.69
C THR A 55 22.98 -23.05 12.69
N PRO A 56 21.70 -22.72 12.96
CA PRO A 56 20.67 -22.78 11.92
C PRO A 56 21.21 -22.03 10.71
N THR A 57 21.41 -22.70 9.58
CA THR A 57 21.88 -22.02 8.36
C THR A 57 20.84 -21.00 7.99
N SER A 58 21.17 -19.72 8.13
CA SER A 58 20.33 -18.62 7.68
C SER A 58 20.16 -18.75 6.17
N VAL A 59 18.96 -18.48 5.70
CA VAL A 59 18.70 -18.27 4.28
C VAL A 59 18.77 -16.77 4.00
N ASP A 60 19.11 -16.44 2.75
CA ASP A 60 19.04 -15.07 2.26
C ASP A 60 17.55 -14.65 2.19
N VAL A 61 17.27 -13.39 2.49
CA VAL A 61 15.91 -12.84 2.50
C VAL A 61 15.22 -13.05 1.16
N ALA A 62 15.92 -12.84 0.05
CA ALA A 62 15.39 -13.03 -1.31
C ALA A 62 15.06 -14.49 -1.66
N ASP A 63 15.57 -15.47 -0.90
CA ASP A 63 15.28 -16.90 -1.09
C ASP A 63 14.03 -17.35 -0.30
N VAL A 64 13.44 -16.48 0.52
CA VAL A 64 12.21 -16.78 1.25
C VAL A 64 11.00 -16.64 0.30
N THR A 65 10.18 -17.69 0.22
CA THR A 65 9.01 -17.74 -0.67
C THR A 65 7.76 -18.18 0.09
N THR A 66 6.57 -18.01 -0.47
CA THR A 66 5.30 -18.42 0.16
C THR A 66 5.20 -19.94 0.39
N ASP A 67 5.97 -20.74 -0.35
CA ASP A 67 6.09 -22.18 -0.18
C ASP A 67 7.12 -22.59 0.89
N SER A 68 7.88 -21.63 1.43
CA SER A 68 8.87 -21.90 2.48
C SER A 68 8.18 -22.36 3.76
N GLY A 69 8.80 -23.33 4.44
CA GLY A 69 8.43 -23.71 5.80
C GLY A 69 8.95 -22.69 6.82
N ASN A 70 9.30 -23.16 8.01
CA ASN A 70 9.99 -22.30 8.97
C ASN A 70 11.43 -22.01 8.49
N VAL A 71 11.84 -20.75 8.56
CA VAL A 71 13.15 -20.27 8.11
C VAL A 71 13.92 -19.62 9.26
N SER A 72 15.22 -19.49 9.08
CA SER A 72 16.08 -18.64 9.90
C SER A 72 16.71 -17.58 8.99
N VAL A 73 16.72 -16.32 9.43
CA VAL A 73 17.29 -15.19 8.68
C VAL A 73 18.14 -14.34 9.61
N THR A 74 19.21 -13.75 9.08
CA THR A 74 19.96 -12.69 9.76
C THR A 74 19.77 -11.42 8.96
N ALA A 75 19.13 -10.43 9.55
CA ALA A 75 18.68 -9.25 8.84
C ALA A 75 18.78 -8.01 9.73
N ARG A 76 18.87 -6.85 9.09
CA ARG A 76 18.74 -5.55 9.72
C ARG A 76 17.28 -5.16 9.82
N VAL A 77 16.87 -4.69 10.99
CA VAL A 77 15.52 -4.14 11.22
C VAL A 77 15.43 -2.78 10.53
N LEU A 78 14.51 -2.62 9.59
CA LEU A 78 14.26 -1.35 8.91
C LEU A 78 13.20 -0.52 9.63
N THR A 79 12.04 -1.12 9.91
CA THR A 79 10.91 -0.45 10.56
C THR A 79 10.34 -1.29 11.69
N VAL A 80 9.71 -0.62 12.66
CA VAL A 80 8.98 -1.27 13.77
C VAL A 80 7.71 -0.48 14.01
N GLY A 81 6.58 -1.04 13.60
CA GLY A 81 5.24 -0.52 13.85
C GLY A 81 4.46 -1.35 14.87
N THR A 82 3.37 -0.78 15.37
CA THR A 82 2.50 -1.39 16.38
C THR A 82 1.05 -1.40 15.92
N ARG A 83 0.37 -2.54 16.13
CA ARG A 83 -1.07 -2.61 15.87
C ARG A 83 -1.81 -3.54 16.83
N SER A 84 -3.09 -3.23 17.01
CA SER A 84 -4.05 -4.09 17.68
C SER A 84 -4.71 -5.01 16.66
N ILE A 85 -4.69 -6.32 16.93
CA ILE A 85 -5.45 -7.31 16.16
C ILE A 85 -6.42 -8.05 17.07
N ARG A 86 -7.64 -8.27 16.60
CA ARG A 86 -8.60 -9.09 17.33
C ARG A 86 -8.44 -10.56 16.99
N TYR A 87 -7.99 -11.34 17.96
CA TYR A 87 -7.78 -12.78 17.83
C TYR A 87 -8.63 -13.52 18.88
N GLN A 88 -9.47 -14.46 18.42
CA GLN A 88 -10.40 -15.23 19.27
C GLN A 88 -11.33 -14.38 20.16
N GLY A 89 -11.59 -13.12 19.77
CA GLY A 89 -12.46 -12.20 20.50
C GLY A 89 -11.75 -11.37 21.57
N GLU A 90 -10.43 -11.49 21.69
CA GLU A 90 -9.58 -10.64 22.53
C GLU A 90 -8.66 -9.79 21.64
N ASP A 91 -8.39 -8.56 22.08
CA ASP A 91 -7.47 -7.68 21.38
C ASP A 91 -6.03 -7.99 21.82
N THR A 92 -5.16 -8.23 20.84
CA THR A 92 -3.74 -8.55 21.04
C THR A 92 -2.91 -7.51 20.30
N THR A 93 -2.01 -6.85 21.02
CA THR A 93 -1.02 -5.97 20.42
C THR A 93 0.11 -6.79 19.82
N ILE A 94 0.44 -6.53 18.57
CA ILE A 94 1.55 -7.14 17.83
C ILE A 94 2.48 -6.06 17.30
N ARG A 95 3.71 -6.46 16.94
CA ARG A 95 4.64 -5.64 16.17
C ARG A 95 4.67 -6.10 14.72
N GLU A 96 4.93 -5.18 13.82
CA GLU A 96 5.13 -5.47 12.40
C GLU A 96 6.13 -4.49 11.79
N GLY A 97 6.62 -4.77 10.60
CA GLY A 97 7.59 -3.91 9.93
C GLY A 97 8.36 -4.68 8.87
N GLU A 98 9.54 -4.18 8.53
CA GLU A 98 10.42 -4.77 7.53
C GLU A 98 11.80 -5.12 8.08
N LEU A 99 12.32 -6.24 7.61
CA LEU A 99 13.70 -6.67 7.79
C LEU A 99 14.39 -6.69 6.43
N ALA A 100 15.71 -6.49 6.40
CA ALA A 100 16.47 -6.57 5.16
C ALA A 100 17.86 -7.17 5.34
N ASP A 101 18.37 -7.79 4.29
CA ASP A 101 19.77 -8.16 4.16
C ASP A 101 20.36 -7.60 2.85
N GLU A 102 21.51 -8.11 2.40
CA GLU A 102 22.13 -7.67 1.15
C GLU A 102 21.33 -8.07 -0.09
N THR A 103 20.39 -9.02 0.04
CA THR A 103 19.66 -9.66 -1.06
C THR A 103 18.25 -9.09 -1.26
N GLY A 104 17.60 -8.59 -0.21
CA GLY A 104 16.22 -8.11 -0.29
C GLY A 104 15.66 -7.56 1.02
N THR A 105 14.40 -7.12 0.96
CA THR A 105 13.57 -6.82 2.14
C THR A 105 12.49 -7.89 2.30
N ILE A 106 11.99 -8.06 3.52
CA ILE A 106 10.84 -8.92 3.82
C ILE A 106 10.06 -8.35 4.99
N SER A 107 8.74 -8.34 4.85
CA SER A 107 7.84 -7.94 5.92
C SER A 107 7.80 -8.99 7.04
N TYR A 108 7.50 -8.55 8.26
CA TYR A 108 7.32 -9.44 9.40
C TYR A 108 6.11 -9.06 10.25
N THR A 109 5.58 -10.07 10.95
CA THR A 109 4.68 -9.91 12.09
C THR A 109 5.26 -10.63 13.30
N ALA A 110 5.38 -9.93 14.42
CA ALA A 110 5.80 -10.47 15.70
C ALA A 110 4.65 -10.44 16.72
N TRP A 111 4.26 -11.61 17.22
CA TRP A 111 3.15 -11.79 18.16
C TRP A 111 3.48 -11.42 19.61
N GLN A 112 4.72 -11.00 19.86
CA GLN A 112 5.23 -10.55 21.13
C GLN A 112 6.35 -9.53 20.89
N ASP A 113 6.64 -8.72 21.90
CA ASP A 113 7.77 -7.81 21.83
C ASP A 113 9.09 -8.58 22.07
N PHE A 114 10.00 -8.53 21.08
CA PHE A 114 11.33 -9.13 21.15
C PHE A 114 12.42 -8.11 21.53
N GLY A 115 12.07 -6.83 21.66
CA GLY A 115 12.95 -5.77 22.16
C GLY A 115 13.98 -5.23 21.17
N PHE A 116 13.81 -5.47 19.87
CA PHE A 116 14.63 -4.86 18.83
C PHE A 116 14.05 -3.53 18.36
N GLU A 117 14.91 -2.63 17.91
CA GLU A 117 14.57 -1.30 17.39
C GLU A 117 15.04 -1.15 15.93
N PRO A 118 14.51 -0.17 15.17
CA PRO A 118 15.04 0.15 13.85
C PRO A 118 16.56 0.34 13.89
N GLY A 119 17.26 -0.39 13.01
CA GLY A 119 18.71 -0.35 12.86
C GLY A 119 19.47 -1.47 13.53
N ASP A 120 18.83 -2.20 14.44
CA ASP A 120 19.39 -3.42 15.03
C ASP A 120 19.62 -4.48 13.96
N THR A 121 20.64 -5.32 14.17
CA THR A 121 20.82 -6.55 13.40
C THR A 121 20.34 -7.71 14.25
N VAL A 122 19.44 -8.52 13.70
CA VAL A 122 18.82 -9.64 14.39
C VAL A 122 19.01 -10.93 13.61
N THR A 123 19.33 -12.00 14.33
CA THR A 123 19.16 -13.36 13.84
C THR A 123 17.82 -13.89 14.33
N VAL A 124 16.87 -14.03 13.42
CA VAL A 124 15.56 -14.62 13.65
C VAL A 124 15.63 -16.09 13.30
N GLY A 125 15.46 -16.96 14.29
CA GLY A 125 15.43 -18.40 14.12
C GLY A 125 14.01 -18.94 14.15
N ASN A 126 13.72 -19.91 13.27
CA ASN A 126 12.44 -20.61 13.25
C ASN A 126 11.23 -19.65 13.13
N ALA A 127 11.34 -18.64 12.27
CA ALA A 127 10.20 -17.84 11.84
C ALA A 127 9.34 -18.67 10.89
N GLY A 128 8.02 -18.71 11.11
CA GLY A 128 7.12 -19.27 10.11
C GLY A 128 7.06 -18.33 8.90
N VAL A 129 6.79 -18.87 7.71
CA VAL A 129 6.51 -18.04 6.53
C VAL A 129 5.02 -18.15 6.21
N ARG A 130 4.38 -17.00 5.95
CA ARG A 130 2.97 -16.93 5.54
C ARG A 130 2.84 -16.07 4.29
N GLU A 131 1.81 -16.33 3.50
CA GLU A 131 1.44 -15.44 2.39
C GLU A 131 0.62 -14.27 2.92
N TRP A 132 0.98 -13.05 2.52
CA TRP A 132 0.24 -11.83 2.75
C TRP A 132 0.25 -11.00 1.47
N ASP A 133 -0.95 -10.75 0.93
CA ASP A 133 -1.13 -10.00 -0.32
C ASP A 133 -0.31 -10.56 -1.51
N GLY A 134 -0.15 -11.90 -1.55
CA GLY A 134 0.64 -12.60 -2.56
C GLY A 134 2.14 -12.70 -2.25
N GLU A 135 2.65 -11.96 -1.28
CA GLU A 135 4.07 -11.90 -0.91
C GLU A 135 4.37 -12.73 0.36
N PRO A 136 5.61 -13.25 0.51
CA PRO A 136 6.02 -13.93 1.74
C PRO A 136 6.22 -12.94 2.90
N GLU A 137 5.71 -13.28 4.08
CA GLU A 137 5.91 -12.54 5.32
C GLU A 137 6.44 -13.47 6.42
N LEU A 138 7.43 -13.00 7.18
CA LEU A 138 7.94 -13.70 8.37
C LEU A 138 6.97 -13.58 9.54
N ASN A 139 6.59 -14.71 10.13
CA ASN A 139 5.72 -14.79 11.28
C ASN A 139 6.51 -15.27 12.51
N MET A 140 6.70 -14.37 13.46
CA MET A 140 7.53 -14.56 14.65
C MET A 140 6.63 -14.79 15.87
N GLY A 141 6.53 -16.05 16.28
CA GLY A 141 5.68 -16.48 17.39
C GLY A 141 6.48 -16.98 18.60
N GLN A 142 5.80 -17.66 19.53
CA GLN A 142 6.42 -18.22 20.74
C GLN A 142 7.53 -19.25 20.46
N SER A 143 7.50 -19.89 19.29
CA SER A 143 8.51 -20.86 18.86
C SER A 143 9.70 -20.24 18.14
N SER A 144 9.64 -18.95 17.83
CA SER A 144 10.70 -18.22 17.14
C SER A 144 11.73 -17.71 18.15
N SER A 145 12.99 -17.64 17.72
CA SER A 145 14.10 -17.07 18.48
C SER A 145 14.53 -15.77 17.86
N VAL A 146 14.86 -14.77 18.67
CA VAL A 146 15.46 -13.53 18.18
C VAL A 146 16.71 -13.25 19.00
N ALA A 147 17.85 -13.19 18.32
CA ALA A 147 19.13 -12.81 18.91
C ALA A 147 19.55 -11.47 18.31
N LEU A 148 19.88 -10.50 19.17
CA LEU A 148 20.51 -9.25 18.74
C LEU A 148 22.00 -9.50 18.48
N GLU A 149 22.44 -9.15 17.28
CA GLU A 149 23.83 -9.27 16.87
C GLU A 149 24.62 -8.02 17.26
N SER A 150 25.86 -8.21 17.70
CA SER A 150 26.74 -7.09 18.03
C SER A 150 27.32 -6.39 16.81
N GLU A 151 27.43 -7.10 15.70
CA GLU A 151 27.92 -6.56 14.43
C GLU A 151 26.74 -6.09 13.59
N THR A 152 26.80 -4.84 13.12
CA THR A 152 25.77 -4.29 12.25
C THR A 152 25.90 -4.84 10.84
N LEU A 153 24.82 -5.44 10.33
CA LEU A 153 24.71 -5.82 8.93
C LEU A 153 24.56 -4.56 8.07
N ALA A 154 25.41 -4.42 7.05
CA ALA A 154 25.28 -3.35 6.07
C ALA A 154 24.23 -3.76 5.04
N VAL A 155 23.24 -2.90 4.81
CA VAL A 155 22.17 -3.14 3.84
C VAL A 155 22.00 -1.90 2.98
N PRO A 156 21.54 -2.03 1.72
CA PRO A 156 21.37 -0.90 0.81
C PRO A 156 20.06 -0.13 1.01
N TYR A 157 19.40 -0.30 2.16
CA TYR A 157 18.08 0.27 2.48
C TYR A 157 18.16 1.24 3.65
N ASP A 158 17.29 2.24 3.66
CA ASP A 158 17.18 3.20 4.75
C ASP A 158 16.57 2.56 6.00
N VAL A 159 17.14 2.92 7.15
CA VAL A 159 16.69 2.46 8.46
C VAL A 159 15.81 3.54 9.08
N GLY A 160 14.68 3.11 9.63
CA GLY A 160 13.64 3.99 10.13
C GLY A 160 12.50 4.12 9.11
N GLY A 161 11.33 4.50 9.62
CA GLY A 161 10.12 4.64 8.83
C GLY A 161 9.95 6.01 8.17
N GLU A 162 10.95 6.90 8.22
CA GLU A 162 10.83 8.25 7.65
C GLU A 162 10.68 8.18 6.12
N ARG A 163 9.58 8.74 5.61
CA ARG A 163 9.25 8.77 4.18
C ARG A 163 8.57 10.07 3.82
N ASP A 164 8.88 10.56 2.62
CA ASP A 164 8.10 11.58 1.95
C ASP A 164 6.80 10.94 1.42
N LEU A 165 5.73 11.73 1.31
CA LEU A 165 4.41 11.20 0.92
C LEU A 165 4.39 10.58 -0.48
N ILE A 166 5.28 10.99 -1.38
CA ILE A 166 5.39 10.40 -2.72
C ILE A 166 5.95 8.98 -2.71
N ASP A 167 6.75 8.63 -1.70
CA ASP A 167 7.41 7.32 -1.55
C ASP A 167 6.62 6.35 -0.66
N VAL A 168 5.40 6.73 -0.26
CA VAL A 168 4.53 5.92 0.61
C VAL A 168 3.71 4.94 -0.23
N GLU A 169 3.85 3.64 0.09
CA GLU A 169 3.21 2.55 -0.64
C GLU A 169 2.20 1.78 0.23
N ALA A 170 1.18 1.19 -0.40
CA ALA A 170 0.23 0.35 0.31
C ALA A 170 0.93 -0.89 0.88
N GLY A 171 0.75 -1.14 2.18
CA GLY A 171 1.42 -2.24 2.87
C GLY A 171 2.54 -1.80 3.80
N ASP A 172 3.03 -0.55 3.66
CA ASP A 172 4.02 0.05 4.55
C ASP A 172 3.53 0.13 6.00
N ARG A 173 4.43 -0.10 6.95
CA ARG A 173 4.12 -0.22 8.39
C ARG A 173 5.22 0.40 9.23
N GLY A 174 4.83 0.99 10.37
CA GLY A 174 5.77 1.64 11.27
C GLY A 174 6.45 2.85 10.63
N LEU A 175 5.74 3.52 9.72
CA LEU A 175 6.25 4.70 9.05
C LEU A 175 6.19 5.93 9.96
N THR A 176 6.97 6.92 9.56
CA THR A 176 6.94 8.28 10.08
C THR A 176 6.87 9.24 8.91
N VAL A 177 5.90 10.15 8.94
CA VAL A 177 5.73 11.18 7.91
C VAL A 177 5.72 12.56 8.57
N GLU A 178 6.33 13.54 7.91
CA GLU A 178 6.19 14.95 8.26
C GLU A 178 5.27 15.61 7.24
N ALA A 179 4.04 15.90 7.65
CA ALA A 179 3.01 16.38 6.75
C ALA A 179 2.17 17.47 7.41
N ARG A 180 1.55 18.31 6.58
CA ARG A 180 0.53 19.24 7.01
C ARG A 180 -0.86 18.70 6.69
N VAL A 181 -1.78 18.84 7.62
CA VAL A 181 -3.21 18.53 7.41
C VAL A 181 -3.79 19.61 6.50
N THR A 182 -4.12 19.26 5.27
CA THR A 182 -4.74 20.19 4.32
C THR A 182 -6.26 20.18 4.42
N GLU A 183 -6.83 19.03 4.76
CA GLU A 183 -8.27 18.84 4.93
C GLU A 183 -8.50 17.86 6.08
N VAL A 184 -9.53 18.07 6.88
CA VAL A 184 -9.97 17.10 7.91
C VAL A 184 -11.47 17.23 8.16
N GLU A 185 -12.15 16.10 8.23
CA GLU A 185 -13.54 15.98 8.65
C GLU A 185 -13.72 14.89 9.70
N GLU A 186 -14.59 15.13 10.67
CA GLU A 186 -15.03 14.12 11.63
C GLU A 186 -16.21 13.34 11.05
N ARG A 187 -16.15 12.00 11.12
CA ARG A 187 -17.19 11.12 10.61
C ARG A 187 -17.52 10.03 11.61
N VAL A 188 -18.79 9.67 11.67
CA VAL A 188 -19.26 8.46 12.36
C VAL A 188 -19.49 7.38 11.32
N ILE A 189 -18.82 6.25 11.47
CA ILE A 189 -18.95 5.08 10.61
C ILE A 189 -19.51 3.89 11.39
N ASP A 190 -20.38 3.11 10.75
CA ASP A 190 -20.86 1.86 11.31
C ASP A 190 -19.84 0.74 11.05
N GLY A 191 -19.10 0.38 12.11
CA GLY A 191 -18.15 -0.71 12.10
C GLY A 191 -18.75 -2.02 12.64
N ARG A 192 -17.90 -3.05 12.69
CA ARG A 192 -18.26 -4.36 13.26
C ARG A 192 -18.68 -4.26 14.74
N ASP A 193 -18.10 -3.33 15.47
CA ASP A 193 -18.33 -3.12 16.91
C ASP A 193 -19.33 -1.99 17.19
N GLY A 194 -20.05 -1.53 16.16
CA GLY A 194 -20.99 -0.42 16.22
C GLY A 194 -20.41 0.87 15.65
N GLU A 195 -21.04 1.98 15.99
CA GLU A 195 -20.62 3.31 15.55
C GLU A 195 -19.22 3.64 16.10
N THR A 196 -18.32 4.05 15.20
CA THR A 196 -16.96 4.50 15.51
C THR A 196 -16.79 5.90 14.94
N THR A 197 -16.24 6.81 15.74
CA THR A 197 -15.88 8.16 15.27
C THR A 197 -14.45 8.12 14.75
N ILE A 198 -14.24 8.66 13.55
CA ILE A 198 -12.94 8.73 12.90
C ILE A 198 -12.70 10.16 12.40
N LEU A 199 -11.43 10.52 12.21
CA LEU A 199 -11.08 11.65 11.34
C LEU A 199 -10.69 11.12 9.97
N SER A 200 -11.12 11.79 8.92
CA SER A 200 -10.64 11.53 7.56
C SER A 200 -10.28 12.83 6.88
N GLY A 201 -9.26 12.80 6.04
CA GLY A 201 -8.79 14.03 5.41
C GLY A 201 -7.63 13.80 4.47
N VAL A 202 -6.86 14.86 4.25
CA VAL A 202 -5.69 14.86 3.35
C VAL A 202 -4.49 15.44 4.09
N LEU A 203 -3.38 14.72 3.99
CA LEU A 203 -2.04 15.17 4.37
C LEU A 203 -1.30 15.62 3.12
N GLY A 204 -0.50 16.68 3.23
CA GLY A 204 0.38 17.14 2.15
C GLY A 204 1.76 17.51 2.67
N ASP A 205 2.76 17.29 1.84
CA ASP A 205 4.16 17.71 2.04
C ASP A 205 4.69 18.36 0.76
N GLU A 206 6.01 18.52 0.63
CA GLU A 206 6.61 19.13 -0.56
C GLU A 206 6.55 18.22 -1.80
N THR A 207 6.27 16.93 -1.61
CA THR A 207 6.36 15.89 -2.63
C THR A 207 5.00 15.48 -3.18
N ALA A 208 4.00 15.30 -2.32
CA ALA A 208 2.70 14.77 -2.70
C ALA A 208 1.60 15.10 -1.67
N ARG A 209 0.39 14.61 -1.96
CA ARG A 209 -0.73 14.58 -1.02
C ARG A 209 -1.23 13.16 -0.90
N LEU A 210 -1.67 12.77 0.30
CA LEU A 210 -2.26 11.46 0.56
C LEU A 210 -3.48 11.56 1.48
N PRO A 211 -4.51 10.73 1.25
CA PRO A 211 -5.64 10.65 2.14
C PRO A 211 -5.22 9.97 3.45
N PHE A 212 -5.76 10.43 4.57
CA PHE A 212 -5.55 9.77 5.85
C PHE A 212 -6.86 9.36 6.52
N THR A 213 -6.77 8.35 7.39
CA THR A 213 -7.81 7.99 8.34
C THR A 213 -7.20 7.91 9.74
N ASP A 214 -7.74 8.68 10.68
CA ASP A 214 -7.45 8.50 12.09
C ASP A 214 -8.57 7.70 12.76
N TRP A 215 -8.22 6.49 13.20
CA TRP A 215 -9.16 5.56 13.82
C TRP A 215 -9.41 5.86 15.31
N ASP A 216 -8.53 6.64 15.95
CA ASP A 216 -8.68 7.13 17.33
C ASP A 216 -8.44 8.65 17.31
N PRO A 217 -9.49 9.46 17.05
CA PRO A 217 -9.37 10.89 16.75
C PRO A 217 -8.37 11.65 17.65
N THR A 218 -7.22 11.97 17.07
CA THR A 218 -6.11 12.65 17.71
C THR A 218 -6.38 14.17 17.72
N PRO A 219 -6.44 14.83 18.89
CA PRO A 219 -6.79 16.25 18.98
C PRO A 219 -5.85 17.20 18.23
N GLU A 220 -4.60 16.81 18.03
CA GLU A 220 -3.58 17.58 17.31
C GLU A 220 -3.80 17.59 15.77
N VAL A 221 -4.62 16.67 15.24
CA VAL A 221 -4.92 16.54 13.82
C VAL A 221 -6.06 17.49 13.44
N GLU A 222 -5.71 18.76 13.26
CA GLU A 222 -6.62 19.84 12.85
C GLU A 222 -6.18 20.45 11.51
N GLU A 223 -7.12 21.04 10.76
CA GLU A 223 -6.82 21.69 9.48
C GLU A 223 -5.71 22.75 9.64
N GLY A 224 -4.65 22.63 8.84
CA GLY A 224 -3.50 23.50 8.86
C GLY A 224 -2.39 23.10 9.85
N ALA A 225 -2.58 22.07 10.68
CA ALA A 225 -1.55 21.57 11.59
C ALA A 225 -0.36 20.97 10.81
N GLU A 226 0.86 21.31 11.21
CA GLU A 226 2.11 20.76 10.67
C GLU A 226 2.67 19.74 11.66
N LEU A 227 2.66 18.48 11.27
CA LEU A 227 2.81 17.35 12.17
C LEU A 227 3.89 16.38 11.69
N ARG A 228 4.68 15.90 12.64
CA ARG A 228 5.41 14.63 12.52
C ARG A 228 4.52 13.54 13.12
N VAL A 229 4.15 12.56 12.32
CA VAL A 229 3.22 11.48 12.66
C VAL A 229 3.98 10.17 12.61
N GLU A 230 4.17 9.53 13.76
CA GLU A 230 4.99 8.33 13.95
C GLU A 230 4.14 7.10 14.24
N ASP A 231 4.60 5.92 13.81
CA ASP A 231 3.87 4.64 13.91
C ASP A 231 2.52 4.67 13.16
N VAL A 232 2.60 5.05 11.89
CA VAL A 232 1.49 4.92 10.95
C VAL A 232 1.64 3.67 10.09
N TYR A 233 0.51 3.18 9.61
CA TYR A 233 0.48 2.12 8.59
C TYR A 233 -0.29 2.60 7.36
N VAL A 234 0.00 1.98 6.22
CA VAL A 234 -0.53 2.40 4.94
C VAL A 234 -1.37 1.28 4.37
N ARG A 235 -2.59 1.62 3.97
CA ARG A 235 -3.51 0.69 3.30
C ARG A 235 -4.06 1.32 2.04
N GLU A 236 -4.50 0.50 1.11
CA GLU A 236 -5.25 0.99 -0.02
C GLU A 236 -6.63 1.50 0.42
N PHE A 237 -6.99 2.69 -0.05
CA PHE A 237 -8.34 3.24 0.05
C PHE A 237 -8.75 3.78 -1.32
N ARG A 238 -9.76 3.15 -1.94
CA ARG A 238 -10.24 3.51 -3.29
C ARG A 238 -9.12 3.46 -4.33
N GLY A 239 -8.25 2.45 -4.25
CA GLY A 239 -7.18 2.24 -5.23
C GLY A 239 -5.97 3.16 -5.10
N VAL A 240 -5.82 3.88 -3.98
CA VAL A 240 -4.62 4.70 -3.70
C VAL A 240 -4.11 4.43 -2.28
N PRO A 241 -2.81 4.65 -2.01
CA PRO A 241 -2.26 4.60 -0.66
C PRO A 241 -2.98 5.58 0.28
N SER A 242 -3.22 5.15 1.51
CA SER A 242 -3.82 5.97 2.56
C SER A 242 -3.12 5.75 3.89
N ILE A 243 -2.73 6.84 4.54
CA ILE A 243 -2.07 6.83 5.84
C ILE A 243 -3.10 6.60 6.94
N ASN A 244 -2.81 5.70 7.87
CA ASN A 244 -3.72 5.35 8.95
C ASN A 244 -3.06 5.52 10.31
N LEU A 245 -3.72 6.32 11.15
CA LEU A 245 -3.34 6.58 12.52
C LEU A 245 -4.17 5.69 13.45
N THR A 246 -3.57 5.28 14.56
CA THR A 246 -4.18 4.41 15.57
C THR A 246 -3.92 4.92 16.97
N GLU A 247 -4.44 4.21 17.98
CA GLU A 247 -4.12 4.45 19.39
C GLU A 247 -2.60 4.40 19.72
N PHE A 248 -1.76 3.84 18.84
CA PHE A 248 -0.30 3.78 19.00
C PHE A 248 0.44 4.94 18.34
N THR A 249 -0.23 5.66 17.44
CA THR A 249 0.38 6.74 16.69
C THR A 249 0.78 7.87 17.63
N THR A 250 2.00 8.37 17.45
CA THR A 250 2.49 9.55 18.18
C THR A 250 2.55 10.74 17.24
N VAL A 251 1.97 11.86 17.68
CA VAL A 251 1.95 13.10 16.92
C VAL A 251 2.77 14.17 17.64
N SER A 252 3.64 14.85 16.91
CA SER A 252 4.39 16.00 17.39
C SER A 252 4.43 17.11 16.34
N GLY A 253 4.78 18.34 16.74
CA GLY A 253 4.85 19.46 15.80
C GLY A 253 6.09 19.41 14.91
N ALA A 254 5.91 19.67 13.62
CA ALA A 254 6.98 19.78 12.63
C ALA A 254 6.90 21.12 11.87
N THR A 255 7.80 21.35 10.91
CA THR A 255 7.70 22.46 9.95
C THR A 255 7.69 21.84 8.57
N VAL A 256 6.59 22.02 7.84
CA VAL A 256 6.31 21.30 6.61
C VAL A 256 5.89 22.29 5.54
N GLU A 257 6.64 22.33 4.44
CA GLU A 257 6.20 23.00 3.23
C GLU A 257 5.28 22.07 2.45
N VAL A 258 4.19 22.61 1.88
CA VAL A 258 3.23 21.83 1.10
C VAL A 258 3.21 22.34 -0.32
N THR A 259 3.31 21.43 -1.29
CA THR A 259 3.10 21.76 -2.69
C THR A 259 1.60 21.89 -3.02
N ASP A 260 1.26 22.87 -3.85
CA ASP A 260 -0.06 22.96 -4.49
C ASP A 260 -0.10 22.22 -5.84
N GLU A 261 1.09 21.91 -6.38
CA GLU A 261 1.25 21.18 -7.63
C GLU A 261 1.24 19.66 -7.37
N ALA A 262 0.44 18.94 -8.16
CA ALA A 262 0.45 17.49 -8.18
C ALA A 262 1.75 16.95 -8.83
N PRO A 263 2.27 15.80 -8.40
CA PRO A 263 3.34 15.10 -9.09
C PRO A 263 2.99 14.85 -10.55
N ARG A 264 3.90 15.21 -11.45
CA ARG A 264 3.76 14.97 -12.88
C ARG A 264 4.54 13.72 -13.26
N VAL A 265 3.83 12.68 -13.68
CA VAL A 265 4.41 11.37 -13.99
C VAL A 265 3.90 10.84 -15.32
N ALA A 266 4.63 9.90 -15.90
CA ALA A 266 4.13 9.14 -17.04
C ALA A 266 2.97 8.23 -16.60
N ILE A 267 2.01 7.99 -17.50
CA ILE A 267 0.88 7.10 -17.22
C ILE A 267 1.37 5.70 -16.84
N GLY A 268 2.40 5.19 -17.52
CA GLY A 268 2.98 3.88 -17.24
C GLY A 268 3.59 3.77 -15.85
N GLU A 269 4.18 4.84 -15.34
CA GLU A 269 4.72 4.92 -13.98
C GLU A 269 3.59 4.89 -12.95
N ALA A 270 2.59 5.76 -13.11
CA ALA A 270 1.43 5.82 -12.22
C ALA A 270 0.62 4.51 -12.18
N VAL A 271 0.53 3.81 -13.31
CA VAL A 271 -0.14 2.49 -13.37
C VAL A 271 0.72 1.41 -12.70
N SER A 272 2.04 1.48 -12.83
CA SER A 272 2.93 0.48 -12.25
C SER A 272 3.05 0.59 -10.72
N SER A 273 2.79 1.77 -10.14
CA SER A 273 2.75 1.95 -8.68
C SER A 273 1.48 1.39 -8.02
N GLY A 274 0.52 0.87 -8.79
CA GLY A 274 -0.76 0.36 -8.27
C GLY A 274 -1.81 1.44 -7.96
N GLY A 275 -1.45 2.72 -8.07
CA GLY A 275 -2.33 3.86 -7.83
C GLY A 275 -1.59 5.07 -7.26
N MET A 276 -2.13 6.26 -7.46
CA MET A 276 -1.58 7.52 -6.93
C MET A 276 -2.70 8.50 -6.59
N TYR A 277 -2.60 9.14 -5.43
CA TYR A 277 -3.51 10.22 -5.05
C TYR A 277 -2.98 11.56 -5.55
N ASP A 278 -3.86 12.41 -6.10
CA ASP A 278 -3.55 13.76 -6.56
C ASP A 278 -2.35 13.84 -7.51
N VAL A 279 -2.44 13.07 -8.60
CA VAL A 279 -1.42 12.96 -9.64
C VAL A 279 -1.84 13.71 -10.90
N GLU A 280 -0.87 14.22 -11.63
CA GLU A 280 -1.08 14.85 -12.93
C GLU A 280 -0.42 14.04 -14.05
N VAL A 281 -1.20 13.70 -15.08
CA VAL A 281 -0.72 13.02 -16.28
C VAL A 281 -1.09 13.83 -17.52
N THR A 282 -0.26 13.73 -18.56
CA THR A 282 -0.53 14.37 -19.86
C THR A 282 -0.59 13.31 -20.94
N GLY A 283 -1.68 13.29 -21.72
CA GLY A 283 -1.88 12.26 -22.74
C GLY A 283 -2.89 12.64 -23.81
N ASN A 284 -2.83 11.92 -24.92
CA ASN A 284 -3.76 12.07 -26.04
C ASN A 284 -5.04 11.29 -25.76
N VAL A 285 -6.20 11.92 -25.99
CA VAL A 285 -7.48 11.22 -25.91
C VAL A 285 -7.65 10.36 -27.15
N LEU A 286 -7.60 9.04 -26.98
CA LEU A 286 -7.77 8.07 -28.05
C LEU A 286 -9.25 7.76 -28.33
N GLU A 287 -10.07 7.73 -27.28
CA GLU A 287 -11.46 7.30 -27.37
C GLU A 287 -12.30 7.95 -26.26
N VAL A 288 -13.56 8.27 -26.58
CA VAL A 288 -14.62 8.50 -25.58
C VAL A 288 -15.51 7.27 -25.54
N ARG A 289 -15.46 6.52 -24.44
CA ARG A 289 -16.11 5.22 -24.26
C ARG A 289 -17.63 5.33 -24.10
N ASP A 290 -18.31 4.21 -24.30
CA ASP A 290 -19.72 4.06 -23.97
C ASP A 290 -20.02 4.37 -22.50
N GLY A 291 -21.21 4.91 -22.24
CA GLY A 291 -21.57 5.42 -20.91
C GLY A 291 -20.93 6.78 -20.59
N SER A 292 -20.52 7.51 -21.64
CA SER A 292 -20.19 8.94 -21.62
C SER A 292 -21.37 9.79 -22.13
N GLY A 293 -21.35 11.10 -21.85
CA GLY A 293 -22.42 12.03 -22.18
C GLY A 293 -23.53 11.99 -21.13
N LEU A 294 -24.78 11.99 -21.59
CA LEU A 294 -25.96 11.93 -20.73
C LEU A 294 -26.20 10.51 -20.21
N ILE A 295 -26.12 10.34 -18.89
CA ILE A 295 -26.28 9.08 -18.18
C ILE A 295 -27.40 9.16 -17.15
N GLU A 296 -27.78 8.00 -16.61
CA GLU A 296 -28.79 7.87 -15.57
C GLU A 296 -28.21 7.18 -14.35
N ARG A 297 -28.50 7.70 -13.15
CA ARG A 297 -28.05 7.13 -11.88
C ARG A 297 -29.19 6.68 -11.01
N CYS A 298 -28.91 5.65 -10.21
CA CYS A 298 -29.81 5.17 -9.19
C CYS A 298 -29.80 6.16 -8.01
N PRO A 299 -30.95 6.71 -7.58
CA PRO A 299 -30.98 7.66 -6.48
C PRO A 299 -30.51 7.06 -5.15
N ASP A 300 -30.62 5.74 -4.98
CA ASP A 300 -30.26 5.06 -3.73
C ASP A 300 -28.76 4.73 -3.62
N CYS A 301 -28.03 4.60 -4.74
CA CYS A 301 -26.61 4.20 -4.70
C CYS A 301 -25.69 4.88 -5.70
N GLY A 302 -26.18 5.81 -6.51
CA GLY A 302 -25.41 6.55 -7.51
C GLY A 302 -24.87 5.71 -8.69
N ARG A 303 -25.12 4.39 -8.72
CA ARG A 303 -24.69 3.50 -9.82
C ARG A 303 -25.48 3.78 -11.09
N LEU A 304 -24.85 3.53 -12.24
CA LEU A 304 -25.48 3.61 -13.56
C LEU A 304 -26.73 2.75 -13.65
N VAL A 305 -27.79 3.35 -14.18
CA VAL A 305 -29.06 2.71 -14.49
C VAL A 305 -29.16 2.48 -15.98
N GLN A 306 -29.74 1.34 -16.37
CA GLN A 306 -30.08 1.06 -17.77
C GLN A 306 -31.55 0.73 -17.85
N ASN A 307 -32.30 1.44 -18.70
CA ASN A 307 -33.73 1.24 -18.91
C ASN A 307 -34.56 1.27 -17.59
N GLY A 308 -34.22 2.20 -16.68
CA GLY A 308 -34.88 2.31 -15.37
C GLY A 308 -34.57 1.17 -14.39
N GLN A 309 -33.56 0.35 -14.65
CA GLN A 309 -33.15 -0.76 -13.78
C GLN A 309 -31.72 -0.59 -13.24
N CYS A 310 -31.62 -0.54 -11.91
CA CYS A 310 -30.38 -0.65 -11.14
C CYS A 310 -30.09 -2.12 -10.84
N ARG A 311 -28.81 -2.53 -10.94
CA ARG A 311 -28.38 -3.91 -10.64
C ARG A 311 -28.61 -4.31 -9.18
N SER A 312 -28.57 -3.34 -8.25
CA SER A 312 -28.69 -3.58 -6.81
C SER A 312 -30.11 -3.40 -6.28
N HIS A 313 -30.83 -2.40 -6.78
CA HIS A 313 -32.15 -2.00 -6.24
C HIS A 313 -33.32 -2.34 -7.17
N GLY A 314 -33.03 -2.96 -8.31
CA GLY A 314 -34.07 -3.33 -9.28
C GLY A 314 -34.62 -2.10 -9.99
N GLN A 315 -35.95 -2.00 -10.09
CA GLN A 315 -36.59 -0.90 -10.80
C GLN A 315 -36.56 0.38 -9.96
N VAL A 316 -36.03 1.45 -10.53
CA VAL A 316 -35.86 2.76 -9.87
C VAL A 316 -36.30 3.88 -10.81
N ASP A 317 -36.58 5.07 -10.24
CA ASP A 317 -36.75 6.30 -11.01
C ASP A 317 -35.37 6.98 -11.11
N PRO A 318 -34.69 6.92 -12.28
CA PRO A 318 -33.32 7.37 -12.38
C PRO A 318 -33.21 8.90 -12.36
N GLU A 319 -32.07 9.39 -11.87
CA GLU A 319 -31.69 10.79 -11.95
C GLU A 319 -30.72 10.98 -13.13
N ASP A 320 -31.03 11.95 -14.00
CA ASP A 320 -30.14 12.32 -15.12
C ASP A 320 -28.84 12.93 -14.60
N ASP A 321 -27.73 12.58 -15.24
CA ASP A 321 -26.39 13.06 -14.91
C ASP A 321 -25.51 13.15 -16.17
N LEU A 322 -24.37 13.85 -16.06
CA LEU A 322 -23.34 13.91 -17.08
C LEU A 322 -22.05 13.25 -16.58
N ARG A 323 -21.39 12.51 -17.46
CA ARG A 323 -20.07 11.95 -17.20
C ARG A 323 -19.35 11.68 -18.51
N VAL A 324 -18.03 11.77 -18.54
CA VAL A 324 -17.22 11.30 -19.67
C VAL A 324 -16.23 10.25 -19.21
N LYS A 325 -16.03 9.21 -20.01
CA LYS A 325 -14.94 8.24 -19.89
C LYS A 325 -14.03 8.37 -21.10
N ALA A 326 -12.93 9.09 -20.93
CA ALA A 326 -11.94 9.31 -21.98
C ALA A 326 -10.72 8.40 -21.78
N ILE A 327 -10.23 7.76 -22.84
CA ILE A 327 -8.99 6.96 -22.79
C ILE A 327 -7.82 7.87 -23.14
N LEU A 328 -6.92 8.05 -22.19
CA LEU A 328 -5.67 8.80 -22.36
C LEU A 328 -4.51 7.84 -22.61
N ASP A 329 -3.60 8.27 -23.47
CA ASP A 329 -2.36 7.54 -23.80
C ASP A 329 -1.22 8.54 -24.02
N ASP A 330 -0.09 8.28 -23.37
CA ASP A 330 1.14 9.06 -23.46
C ASP A 330 2.28 8.28 -24.15
N GLY A 331 1.99 7.08 -24.67
CA GLY A 331 2.94 6.15 -25.25
C GLY A 331 3.57 5.16 -24.26
N THR A 332 3.39 5.34 -22.95
CA THR A 332 3.93 4.45 -21.90
C THR A 332 2.87 3.49 -21.37
N ALA A 333 1.63 3.95 -21.21
CA ALA A 333 0.45 3.13 -20.91
C ALA A 333 -0.84 3.89 -21.25
N THR A 334 -1.99 3.29 -20.93
CA THR A 334 -3.31 3.91 -21.07
C THR A 334 -4.04 4.01 -19.74
N VAL A 335 -4.76 5.11 -19.51
CA VAL A 335 -5.66 5.27 -18.36
C VAL A 335 -7.04 5.76 -18.80
N THR A 336 -8.08 5.34 -18.10
CA THR A 336 -9.44 5.88 -18.31
C THR A 336 -9.66 7.09 -17.41
N ALA A 337 -9.60 8.30 -17.97
CA ALA A 337 -10.02 9.51 -17.27
C ALA A 337 -11.55 9.54 -17.16
N ILE A 338 -12.03 9.66 -15.92
CA ILE A 338 -13.44 9.78 -15.57
C ILE A 338 -13.68 11.24 -15.22
N LEU A 339 -14.44 11.93 -16.09
CA LEU A 339 -14.81 13.33 -15.89
C LEU A 339 -16.22 13.35 -15.30
N ASP A 340 -16.38 13.99 -14.15
CA ASP A 340 -17.66 14.15 -13.50
C ASP A 340 -18.57 15.15 -14.23
N ARG A 341 -19.69 15.53 -13.63
CA ARG A 341 -20.65 16.46 -14.24
C ARG A 341 -20.01 17.81 -14.55
N GLU A 342 -19.30 18.40 -13.61
CA GLU A 342 -18.80 19.78 -13.72
C GLU A 342 -17.75 19.90 -14.83
N ILE A 343 -16.83 18.94 -14.89
CA ILE A 343 -15.85 18.87 -15.98
C ILE A 343 -16.53 18.52 -17.30
N THR A 344 -17.50 17.61 -17.29
CA THR A 344 -18.24 17.23 -18.51
C THR A 344 -19.01 18.42 -19.09
N GLU A 345 -19.68 19.24 -18.27
CA GLU A 345 -20.38 20.45 -18.70
C GLU A 345 -19.42 21.44 -19.36
N THR A 346 -18.21 21.58 -18.81
CA THR A 346 -17.16 22.44 -19.37
C THR A 346 -16.71 21.95 -20.74
N VAL A 347 -16.42 20.65 -20.88
CA VAL A 347 -16.03 20.04 -22.16
C VAL A 347 -17.16 20.10 -23.19
N TYR A 348 -18.38 19.74 -22.77
CA TYR A 348 -19.58 19.80 -23.60
C TYR A 348 -19.94 21.23 -23.99
N GLY A 349 -19.58 22.22 -23.16
CA GLY A 349 -19.86 23.65 -23.39
C GLY A 349 -21.31 24.02 -23.10
N GLY A 350 -21.97 23.31 -22.18
CA GLY A 350 -23.37 23.49 -21.82
C GLY A 350 -23.70 22.71 -20.54
N THR A 351 -24.82 23.05 -19.92
CA THR A 351 -25.31 22.44 -18.68
C THR A 351 -26.00 21.09 -18.94
N LEU A 352 -26.29 20.33 -17.88
CA LEU A 352 -27.17 19.16 -17.93
C LEU A 352 -28.54 19.47 -18.58
N GLU A 353 -29.09 20.66 -18.34
CA GLU A 353 -30.36 21.08 -18.93
C GLU A 353 -30.23 21.25 -20.46
N ASP A 354 -29.14 21.86 -20.93
CA ASP A 354 -28.83 22.00 -22.36
C ASP A 354 -28.60 20.63 -23.02
N ALA A 355 -27.93 19.71 -22.32
CA ALA A 355 -27.71 18.34 -22.77
C ALA A 355 -29.03 17.55 -22.90
N LEU A 356 -29.96 17.74 -21.95
CA LEU A 356 -31.30 17.15 -22.00
C LEU A 356 -32.14 17.73 -23.14
N GLU A 357 -32.05 19.04 -23.40
CA GLU A 357 -32.71 19.69 -24.53
C GLU A 357 -32.16 19.16 -25.86
N ALA A 358 -30.84 19.12 -26.02
CA ALA A 358 -30.18 18.57 -27.20
C ALA A 358 -30.59 17.10 -27.46
N ALA A 359 -30.63 16.27 -26.42
CA ALA A 359 -31.05 14.89 -26.54
C ALA A 359 -32.52 14.74 -26.99
N ARG A 360 -33.41 15.63 -26.54
CA ARG A 360 -34.82 15.66 -26.96
C ARG A 360 -34.96 16.07 -28.43
N ASP A 361 -34.24 17.12 -28.83
CA ASP A 361 -34.27 17.64 -30.20
C ASP A 361 -33.70 16.64 -31.21
N ALA A 362 -32.60 15.97 -30.85
CA ALA A 362 -31.99 14.91 -31.66
C ALA A 362 -32.74 13.57 -31.59
N MET A 363 -33.71 13.43 -30.66
CA MET A 363 -34.34 12.16 -30.30
C MET A 363 -33.32 11.05 -29.97
N SER A 364 -32.16 11.43 -29.44
CA SER A 364 -31.05 10.54 -29.10
C SER A 364 -30.27 11.10 -27.93
N ARG A 365 -30.04 10.29 -26.90
CA ARG A 365 -29.15 10.65 -25.78
C ARG A 365 -27.66 10.59 -26.15
N GLU A 366 -27.32 9.98 -27.28
CA GLU A 366 -25.92 9.82 -27.72
C GLU A 366 -25.33 11.12 -28.26
N VAL A 367 -26.16 12.08 -28.66
CA VAL A 367 -25.71 13.36 -29.27
C VAL A 367 -24.68 14.09 -28.38
N VAL A 368 -24.88 14.07 -27.06
CA VAL A 368 -23.98 14.69 -26.09
C VAL A 368 -22.61 14.00 -26.10
N ALA A 369 -22.60 12.66 -26.17
CA ALA A 369 -21.36 11.90 -26.22
C ALA A 369 -20.64 12.07 -27.57
N GLU A 370 -21.39 12.19 -28.67
CA GLU A 370 -20.84 12.46 -30.00
C GLU A 370 -20.17 13.84 -30.09
N ASP A 371 -20.83 14.88 -29.56
CA ASP A 371 -20.29 16.24 -29.51
C ASP A 371 -19.02 16.32 -28.65
N VAL A 372 -19.03 15.66 -27.48
CA VAL A 372 -17.84 15.54 -26.63
C VAL A 372 -16.71 14.81 -27.37
N ARG A 373 -17.04 13.71 -28.07
CA ARG A 373 -16.05 12.92 -28.83
C ARG A 373 -15.37 13.75 -29.92
N GLU A 374 -16.12 14.56 -30.67
CA GLU A 374 -15.56 15.44 -31.71
C GLU A 374 -14.60 16.50 -31.14
N LYS A 375 -14.84 16.95 -29.91
CA LYS A 375 -13.98 17.92 -29.22
C LYS A 375 -12.72 17.31 -28.65
N LEU A 376 -12.82 16.12 -28.03
CA LEU A 376 -11.73 15.53 -27.27
C LEU A 376 -10.79 14.67 -28.10
N VAL A 377 -11.33 13.78 -28.95
CA VAL A 377 -10.53 12.71 -29.56
C VAL A 377 -9.45 13.27 -30.49
N GLY A 378 -8.23 12.75 -30.33
CA GLY A 378 -7.06 13.15 -31.10
C GLY A 378 -6.37 14.42 -30.61
N ARG A 379 -6.80 14.98 -29.47
CA ARG A 379 -6.13 16.11 -28.81
C ARG A 379 -5.51 15.65 -27.50
N GLU A 380 -4.54 16.43 -27.04
CA GLU A 380 -3.83 16.18 -25.80
C GLU A 380 -4.39 17.03 -24.66
N TYR A 381 -4.44 16.41 -23.49
CA TYR A 381 -4.94 17.00 -22.27
C TYR A 381 -4.01 16.68 -21.11
N ARG A 382 -3.89 17.67 -20.22
CA ARG A 382 -3.36 17.53 -18.87
C ARG A 382 -4.52 17.22 -17.93
N VAL A 383 -4.38 16.18 -17.13
CA VAL A 383 -5.44 15.69 -16.25
C VAL A 383 -4.88 15.47 -14.86
N ARG A 384 -5.46 16.14 -13.87
CA ARG A 384 -5.15 15.97 -12.45
C ARG A 384 -6.26 15.19 -11.77
N GLY A 385 -5.92 14.29 -10.85
CA GLY A 385 -6.91 13.55 -10.08
C GLY A 385 -6.33 12.37 -9.33
N HIS A 386 -7.18 11.40 -9.01
CA HIS A 386 -6.79 10.19 -8.26
C HIS A 386 -6.77 9.01 -9.23
N LEU A 387 -5.59 8.40 -9.39
CA LEU A 387 -5.40 7.23 -10.22
C LEU A 387 -5.50 5.97 -9.39
N SER A 388 -6.37 5.06 -9.79
CA SER A 388 -6.54 3.74 -9.19
C SER A 388 -6.33 2.64 -10.23
N VAL A 389 -5.73 1.53 -9.83
CA VAL A 389 -5.53 0.35 -10.68
C VAL A 389 -6.28 -0.83 -10.08
N ASP A 390 -7.15 -1.44 -10.87
CA ASP A 390 -7.88 -2.64 -10.48
C ASP A 390 -7.79 -3.73 -11.57
N GLU A 391 -8.48 -4.85 -11.35
CA GLU A 391 -8.52 -5.97 -12.30
C GLU A 391 -9.09 -5.60 -13.70
N TYR A 392 -9.77 -4.46 -13.83
CA TYR A 392 -10.36 -3.96 -15.08
C TYR A 392 -9.50 -2.87 -15.76
N GLY A 393 -8.40 -2.48 -15.13
CA GLY A 393 -7.41 -1.52 -15.65
C GLY A 393 -7.32 -0.25 -14.81
N ALA A 394 -6.58 0.74 -15.33
CA ALA A 394 -6.35 2.00 -14.65
C ALA A 394 -7.48 3.01 -14.91
N ASN A 395 -7.96 3.64 -13.84
CA ASN A 395 -8.92 4.74 -13.88
C ASN A 395 -8.32 5.97 -13.19
N LEU A 396 -8.58 7.16 -13.74
CA LEU A 396 -8.21 8.43 -13.14
C LEU A 396 -9.50 9.24 -12.93
N ASP A 397 -9.95 9.37 -11.69
CA ASP A 397 -11.06 10.24 -11.33
C ASP A 397 -10.57 11.69 -11.33
N ALA A 398 -10.93 12.45 -12.36
CA ALA A 398 -10.35 13.76 -12.63
C ALA A 398 -10.95 14.84 -11.73
N SER A 399 -10.08 15.64 -11.11
CA SER A 399 -10.41 16.91 -10.46
C SER A 399 -10.17 18.10 -11.40
N GLU A 400 -9.23 17.99 -12.34
CA GLU A 400 -8.96 18.99 -13.38
C GLU A 400 -8.73 18.30 -14.73
N PHE A 401 -9.19 18.94 -15.81
CA PHE A 401 -9.03 18.45 -17.18
C PHE A 401 -8.88 19.63 -18.14
N GLU A 402 -7.66 19.85 -18.63
CA GLU A 402 -7.30 21.02 -19.41
C GLU A 402 -6.58 20.62 -20.71
N PRO A 403 -6.81 21.30 -21.85
CA PRO A 403 -6.00 21.09 -23.04
C PRO A 403 -4.53 21.32 -22.71
N SER A 404 -3.63 20.45 -23.20
CA SER A 404 -2.20 20.72 -23.04
C SER A 404 -1.82 21.98 -23.83
N GLU A 405 -1.13 22.90 -23.16
CA GLU A 405 -0.51 24.08 -23.78
C GLU A 405 0.95 23.81 -24.19
N ASP A 406 1.44 22.58 -24.04
CA ASP A 406 2.81 22.22 -24.37
C ASP A 406 3.08 22.47 -25.86
N ASP A 407 4.21 23.12 -26.15
CA ASP A 407 4.58 23.42 -27.52
C ASP A 407 4.91 22.10 -28.27
N PRO A 408 4.19 21.78 -29.37
CA PRO A 408 4.41 20.54 -30.09
C PRO A 408 5.83 20.42 -30.67
N ILE A 409 6.53 21.54 -30.91
CA ILE A 409 7.91 21.53 -31.41
C ILE A 409 8.87 21.15 -30.30
N GLU A 410 8.71 21.72 -29.10
CA GLU A 410 9.51 21.35 -27.92
C GLU A 410 9.38 19.86 -27.62
N ARG A 411 8.15 19.34 -27.58
CA ARG A 411 7.90 17.91 -27.37
C ARG A 411 8.52 17.01 -28.45
N ALA A 412 8.32 17.36 -29.72
CA ALA A 412 8.91 16.59 -30.82
C ALA A 412 10.44 16.63 -30.79
N THR A 413 11.04 17.71 -30.28
CA THR A 413 12.48 17.86 -30.13
C THR A 413 12.99 16.99 -28.99
N ALA A 414 12.35 17.02 -27.82
CA ALA A 414 12.71 16.18 -26.67
C ALA A 414 12.66 14.68 -27.03
N ALA A 415 11.57 14.23 -27.65
CA ALA A 415 11.44 12.85 -28.12
C ALA A 415 12.52 12.46 -29.15
N LEU A 416 12.91 13.40 -30.04
CA LEU A 416 13.98 13.16 -31.01
C LEU A 416 15.37 13.08 -30.36
N GLU A 417 15.61 13.84 -29.28
CA GLU A 417 16.85 13.77 -28.51
C GLU A 417 16.99 12.43 -27.80
N GLU A 418 15.91 11.94 -27.18
CA GLU A 418 15.89 10.63 -26.53
C GLU A 418 16.20 9.48 -27.50
N VAL A 419 15.59 9.49 -28.70
CA VAL A 419 15.87 8.47 -29.74
C VAL A 419 17.31 8.53 -30.26
N ARG A 420 17.99 9.67 -30.10
CA ARG A 420 19.38 9.87 -30.56
C ARG A 420 20.43 9.57 -29.49
N ALA A 421 20.04 9.58 -28.21
CA ALA A 421 20.89 9.19 -27.09
C ALA A 421 21.19 7.68 -27.14
#